data_AF-A0A838HG73-F1
#
_entry.id   AF-A0A838HG73-F1
#
_cell.length_a   1.000
_cell.length_b   1.000
_cell.length_c   1.000
_cell.angle_alpha   90.00
_cell.angle_beta   90.00
_cell.angle_gamma   90.00
#
_symmetry.space_group_name_H-M   'P 1'
#
loop_
_entity.id
_entity.type
_entity.pdbx_description
1 polymer ?
#
loop_
_entity_poly.entity_id
_entity_poly.type
_entity_poly.pdbx_seq_one_letter_code
_entity_poly.pdbx_strand_id
1 'polypeptide(L)'
;EGNGGEGDGEGGGGGASDDPDFRDVSVDLPETFHGGASYRFDTRLTVGVEVELARWGDFEVDGRSVAGYDDASGGGGGVEYSFPKRLGPLPEGTVLRAGARTRTLPQRFGGERVRESALTVGFGQIVGIGASNLDVSFEAGKRGSLGDNGIEEPFVRLGIGLSAFEQWVAIAPDQPEAERE
;
A
#
# COMPACT_ATOMS: atom_id res chain seq x y z
N GLU A 1 54.73 -56.81 16.36
CA GLU A 1 53.74 -57.10 15.31
C GLU A 1 52.47 -57.64 15.98
N GLY A 2 51.28 -57.18 15.55
CA GLY A 2 49.95 -57.73 15.89
C GLY A 2 49.40 -57.33 17.26
N ASN A 3 48.80 -56.15 17.41
CA ASN A 3 47.38 -55.81 17.19
C ASN A 3 46.42 -56.57 18.13
N GLY A 4 46.03 -55.90 19.22
CA GLY A 4 44.95 -56.32 20.12
C GLY A 4 43.61 -55.77 19.62
N GLY A 5 42.63 -56.65 19.46
CA GLY A 5 41.25 -56.30 19.15
C GLY A 5 40.35 -56.88 20.24
N GLU A 6 40.08 -56.07 21.26
CA GLU A 6 38.91 -56.23 22.13
C GLU A 6 37.72 -55.57 21.43
N GLY A 7 36.66 -56.36 21.22
CA GLY A 7 35.37 -55.88 20.76
C GLY A 7 34.39 -55.96 21.92
N ASP A 8 33.81 -54.82 22.30
CA ASP A 8 32.72 -54.72 23.26
C ASP A 8 31.81 -53.54 22.90
N GLY A 9 30.50 -53.71 23.16
CA GLY A 9 29.53 -52.64 23.39
C GLY A 9 28.81 -52.12 22.14
N GLU A 10 27.61 -52.59 21.82
CA GLU A 10 26.30 -52.14 22.34
C GLU A 10 25.76 -50.85 21.73
N GLY A 11 24.53 -50.94 21.22
CA GLY A 11 23.50 -49.94 21.41
C GLY A 11 23.49 -48.74 20.46
N GLY A 12 22.33 -48.49 19.85
CA GLY A 12 22.08 -47.22 19.18
C GLY A 12 20.83 -47.28 18.32
N GLY A 13 19.68 -47.20 18.97
CA GLY A 13 18.38 -47.12 18.29
C GLY A 13 18.37 -46.00 17.25
N GLY A 14 17.87 -46.33 16.07
CA GLY A 14 17.56 -45.36 15.03
C GLY A 14 16.43 -44.44 15.51
N GLY A 15 16.80 -43.30 16.05
CA GLY A 15 15.94 -42.13 16.16
C GLY A 15 16.32 -41.17 15.05
N ALA A 16 15.75 -41.35 13.86
CA ALA A 16 15.68 -40.26 12.90
C ALA A 16 14.69 -39.25 13.47
N SER A 17 15.21 -38.24 14.18
CA SER A 17 14.45 -37.05 14.50
C SER A 17 14.28 -36.27 13.20
N ASP A 18 13.21 -36.58 12.46
CA ASP A 18 12.66 -35.74 11.38
C ASP A 18 12.03 -34.49 12.00
N ASP A 19 12.80 -33.74 12.81
CA ASP A 19 12.44 -32.37 13.14
C ASP A 19 12.81 -31.51 11.92
N PRO A 20 11.85 -30.80 11.30
CA PRO A 20 12.18 -29.87 10.24
C PRO A 20 13.18 -28.84 10.77
N ASP A 21 14.36 -28.76 10.16
CA ASP A 21 15.38 -27.74 10.39
C ASP A 21 14.80 -26.37 10.01
N PHE A 22 14.07 -25.75 10.93
CA PHE A 22 13.65 -24.36 10.81
C PHE A 22 14.90 -23.50 10.94
N ARG A 23 15.55 -23.23 9.82
CA ARG A 23 16.62 -22.24 9.76
C ARG A 23 16.01 -20.88 10.07
N ASP A 24 16.48 -20.25 11.14
CA ASP A 24 16.18 -18.87 11.44
C ASP A 24 16.80 -18.00 10.34
N VAL A 25 15.96 -17.40 9.50
CA VAL A 25 16.34 -16.44 8.46
C VAL A 25 15.99 -15.05 8.95
N SER A 26 16.97 -14.15 9.00
CA SER A 26 16.77 -12.74 9.34
C SER A 26 16.65 -11.90 8.08
N VAL A 27 15.64 -11.04 8.01
CA VAL A 27 15.42 -10.13 6.88
C VAL A 27 15.26 -8.71 7.41
N ASP A 28 16.20 -7.84 7.04
CA ASP A 28 16.18 -6.43 7.43
C ASP A 28 15.51 -5.61 6.34
N LEU A 29 14.32 -5.10 6.66
CA LEU A 29 13.54 -4.28 5.72
C LEU A 29 14.07 -2.85 5.67
N PRO A 30 14.06 -2.23 4.48
CA PRO A 30 14.63 -0.90 4.30
C PRO A 30 13.80 0.19 4.97
N GLU A 31 14.49 1.18 5.52
CA GLU A 31 13.87 2.38 6.06
C GLU A 31 13.22 3.20 4.94
N THR A 32 11.97 3.63 5.15
CA THR A 32 11.25 4.48 4.21
C THR A 32 10.74 5.74 4.90
N PHE A 33 11.03 6.89 4.29
CA PHE A 33 10.59 8.21 4.71
C PHE A 33 9.56 8.76 3.73
N HIS A 34 8.46 9.28 4.27
CA HIS A 34 7.43 9.98 3.50
C HIS A 34 7.23 11.39 4.06
N GLY A 35 7.06 12.36 3.17
CA GLY A 35 6.73 13.73 3.53
C GLY A 35 5.70 14.28 2.56
N GLY A 36 4.74 15.06 3.05
CA GLY A 36 3.71 15.64 2.21
C GLY A 36 3.12 16.91 2.80
N ALA A 37 2.52 17.70 1.92
CA ALA A 37 1.81 18.92 2.29
C ALA A 37 0.54 19.05 1.44
N SER A 38 -0.49 19.65 2.01
CA SER A 38 -1.70 19.98 1.29
C SER A 38 -2.18 21.38 1.65
N TYR A 39 -2.87 22.00 0.70
CA TYR A 39 -3.48 23.30 0.87
C TYR A 39 -4.89 23.28 0.31
N ARG A 40 -5.83 23.78 1.10
CA ARG A 40 -7.22 23.91 0.73
C ARG A 40 -7.50 25.37 0.39
N PHE A 41 -7.77 25.65 -0.87
CA PHE A 41 -8.00 27.00 -1.37
C PHE A 41 -9.37 27.55 -0.95
N ASP A 42 -10.38 26.69 -0.95
CA ASP A 42 -11.74 27.01 -0.51
C ASP A 42 -12.47 25.74 -0.02
N THR A 43 -13.78 25.78 0.15
CA THR A 43 -14.56 24.61 0.59
C THR A 43 -14.64 23.47 -0.43
N ARG A 44 -14.05 23.64 -1.62
CA ARG A 44 -14.18 22.73 -2.78
C ARG A 44 -12.85 22.21 -3.26
N LEU A 45 -11.83 23.05 -3.35
CA LEU A 45 -10.54 22.73 -3.96
C LEU A 45 -9.45 22.50 -2.91
N THR A 46 -8.92 21.28 -2.89
CA THR A 46 -7.70 20.92 -2.14
C THR A 46 -6.62 20.49 -3.12
N VAL A 47 -5.38 20.91 -2.89
CA VAL A 47 -4.21 20.47 -3.65
C VAL A 47 -3.21 19.85 -2.69
N GLY A 48 -2.57 18.75 -3.08
CA GLY A 48 -1.58 18.05 -2.27
C GLY A 48 -0.35 17.67 -3.07
N VAL A 49 0.78 17.59 -2.38
CA VAL A 49 2.05 17.07 -2.90
C VAL A 49 2.69 16.14 -1.87
N GLU A 50 3.39 15.13 -2.35
CA GLU A 50 4.10 14.15 -1.54
C GLU A 50 5.47 13.82 -2.14
N VAL A 51 6.39 13.39 -1.28
CA VAL A 51 7.69 12.83 -1.62
C VAL A 51 7.95 11.58 -0.76
N GLU A 52 8.69 10.65 -1.32
CA GLU A 52 9.04 9.37 -0.73
C GLU A 52 10.52 9.08 -0.98
N LEU A 53 11.22 8.56 0.03
CA LEU A 53 12.61 8.11 -0.04
C LEU A 53 12.74 6.79 0.70
N ALA A 54 13.22 5.74 0.07
CA ALA A 54 13.38 4.41 0.67
C ALA A 54 14.80 3.87 0.44
N ARG A 55 15.48 3.46 1.52
CA ARG A 55 16.87 3.01 1.50
C ARG A 55 17.02 1.53 1.18
N TRP A 56 16.55 1.13 0.01
CA TRP A 56 16.65 -0.26 -0.45
C TRP A 56 18.08 -0.72 -0.71
N GLY A 57 19.06 0.19 -0.81
CA GLY A 57 20.47 -0.17 -0.85
C GLY A 57 20.98 -0.87 0.42
N ASP A 58 20.30 -0.67 1.56
CA ASP A 58 20.63 -1.26 2.86
C ASP A 58 19.88 -2.60 3.10
N PHE A 59 19.30 -3.20 2.06
CA PHE A 59 18.53 -4.44 2.19
C PHE A 59 19.44 -5.66 2.45
N GLU A 60 19.21 -6.35 3.56
CA GLU A 60 20.02 -7.50 3.99
C GLU A 60 19.18 -8.74 4.28
N VAL A 61 19.77 -9.90 3.97
CA VAL A 61 19.26 -11.22 4.34
C VAL A 61 20.40 -11.96 5.04
N ASP A 62 20.16 -12.42 6.26
CA ASP A 62 21.15 -13.05 7.14
C ASP A 62 22.44 -12.20 7.31
N GLY A 63 22.27 -10.88 7.42
CA GLY A 63 23.37 -9.91 7.56
C GLY A 63 24.26 -9.77 6.32
N ARG A 64 23.74 -10.15 5.14
CA ARG A 64 24.43 -9.99 3.86
C ARG A 64 23.62 -9.08 2.95
N SER A 65 24.26 -8.04 2.44
CA SER A 65 23.65 -7.12 1.48
C SER A 65 23.25 -7.85 0.20
N VAL A 66 22.03 -7.60 -0.27
CA VAL A 66 21.50 -8.20 -1.49
C VAL A 66 21.81 -7.29 -2.67
N ALA A 67 22.62 -7.79 -3.61
CA ALA A 67 22.98 -7.03 -4.80
C ALA A 67 21.76 -6.80 -5.73
N GLY A 68 21.75 -5.65 -6.42
CA GLY A 68 20.74 -5.33 -7.44
C GLY A 68 19.59 -4.43 -6.96
N TYR A 69 19.63 -4.00 -5.70
CA TYR A 69 18.73 -2.99 -5.14
C TYR A 69 19.44 -1.65 -4.97
N ASP A 70 18.78 -0.59 -5.42
CA ASP A 70 19.15 0.82 -5.21
C ASP A 70 18.11 1.50 -4.34
N ASP A 71 18.49 2.62 -3.73
CA ASP A 71 17.53 3.50 -3.08
C ASP A 71 16.39 3.91 -4.03
N ALA A 72 15.17 3.75 -3.53
CA ALA A 72 13.97 4.19 -4.23
C ALA A 72 13.62 5.61 -3.80
N SER A 73 13.04 6.36 -4.73
CA SER A 73 12.58 7.71 -4.43
C SER A 73 11.39 8.05 -5.30
N GLY A 74 10.47 8.84 -4.79
CA GLY A 74 9.29 9.21 -5.54
C GLY A 74 8.72 10.54 -5.13
N GLY A 75 7.81 11.01 -5.95
CA GLY A 75 6.98 12.15 -5.60
C GLY A 75 5.74 12.17 -6.45
N GLY A 76 4.73 12.86 -5.94
CA GLY A 76 3.45 12.98 -6.60
C GLY A 76 2.70 14.20 -6.12
N GLY A 77 1.64 14.50 -6.84
CA GLY A 77 0.73 15.56 -6.46
C GLY A 77 -0.62 15.35 -7.08
N GLY A 78 -1.61 16.00 -6.50
CA GLY A 78 -2.98 15.88 -6.96
C GLY A 78 -3.87 17.00 -6.46
N VAL A 79 -5.07 16.98 -7.01
CA VAL A 79 -6.14 17.93 -6.71
C VAL A 79 -7.40 17.16 -6.39
N GLU A 80 -8.17 17.69 -5.44
CA GLU A 80 -9.50 17.22 -5.08
C GLU A 80 -10.47 18.39 -5.26
N TYR A 81 -11.59 18.15 -5.95
CA TYR A 81 -12.65 19.13 -6.18
C TYR A 81 -14.01 18.58 -5.75
N SER A 82 -14.61 19.16 -4.72
CA SER A 82 -15.96 18.83 -4.26
C SER A 82 -17.01 19.68 -4.99
N PHE A 83 -17.96 19.01 -5.65
CA PHE A 83 -19.04 19.68 -6.36
C PHE A 83 -20.10 20.24 -5.40
N PRO A 84 -20.46 21.53 -5.52
CA PRO A 84 -21.49 22.12 -4.69
C PRO A 84 -22.89 21.60 -5.07
N LYS A 85 -23.79 21.57 -4.08
CA LYS A 85 -25.17 21.05 -4.14
C LYS A 85 -26.08 21.58 -5.26
N ARG A 86 -25.68 22.59 -6.04
CA ARG A 86 -26.60 23.36 -6.92
C ARG A 86 -26.08 23.69 -8.33
N LEU A 87 -24.90 23.25 -8.75
CA LEU A 87 -24.24 23.85 -9.92
C LEU A 87 -23.78 22.90 -11.05
N GLY A 88 -24.16 21.62 -11.05
CA GLY A 88 -23.71 20.71 -12.11
C GLY A 88 -24.64 19.53 -12.41
N PRO A 89 -24.36 18.76 -13.48
CA PRO A 89 -25.09 17.54 -13.82
C PRO A 89 -24.79 16.36 -12.88
N LEU A 90 -23.81 16.53 -11.97
CA LEU A 90 -23.38 15.50 -11.04
C LEU A 90 -24.24 15.54 -9.76
N PRO A 91 -24.48 14.38 -9.11
CA PRO A 91 -25.22 14.32 -7.87
C PRO A 91 -24.60 15.17 -6.75
N GLU A 92 -25.43 15.55 -5.79
CA GLU A 92 -24.97 16.27 -4.60
C GLU A 92 -23.90 15.47 -3.84
N GLY A 93 -22.81 16.13 -3.44
CA GLY A 93 -21.74 15.47 -2.68
C GLY A 93 -20.76 14.68 -3.53
N THR A 94 -20.79 14.83 -4.86
CA THR A 94 -19.72 14.30 -5.73
C THR A 94 -18.39 14.98 -5.45
N VAL A 95 -17.32 14.19 -5.37
CA VAL A 95 -15.94 14.63 -5.30
C VAL A 95 -15.18 14.06 -6.49
N LEU A 96 -14.45 14.90 -7.22
CA LEU A 96 -13.51 14.45 -8.26
C LEU A 96 -12.08 14.63 -7.79
N ARG A 97 -11.23 13.67 -8.12
CA ARG A 97 -9.80 13.69 -7.83
C ARG A 97 -9.01 13.48 -9.10
N ALA A 98 -7.89 14.16 -9.22
CA ALA A 98 -6.91 13.92 -10.27
C ALA A 98 -5.50 14.05 -9.69
N GLY A 99 -4.57 13.25 -10.16
CA GLY A 99 -3.20 13.28 -9.67
C GLY A 99 -2.21 12.67 -10.64
N ALA A 100 -0.94 12.89 -10.35
CA ALA A 100 0.19 12.32 -11.08
C ALA A 100 1.30 11.98 -10.10
N ARG A 101 2.06 10.93 -10.40
CA ARG A 101 3.23 10.55 -9.62
C ARG A 101 4.34 10.00 -10.51
N THR A 102 5.57 10.13 -10.02
CA THR A 102 6.75 9.50 -10.59
C THR A 102 7.57 8.87 -9.47
N ARG A 103 8.10 7.67 -9.71
CA ARG A 103 8.92 6.93 -8.75
C ARG A 103 10.09 6.29 -9.47
N THR A 104 11.26 6.34 -8.86
CA THR A 104 12.39 5.47 -9.20
C THR A 104 12.28 4.25 -8.29
N LEU A 105 12.16 3.09 -8.90
CA LEU A 105 12.02 1.82 -8.21
C LEU A 105 13.39 1.30 -7.77
N PRO A 106 13.44 0.46 -6.73
CA PRO A 106 14.71 -0.02 -6.21
C PRO A 106 15.36 -1.08 -7.12
N GLN A 107 14.59 -1.74 -7.99
CA GLN A 107 15.14 -2.76 -8.89
C GLN A 107 15.91 -2.14 -10.06
N ARG A 108 17.02 -2.78 -10.46
CA ARG A 108 17.72 -2.51 -11.72
C ARG A 108 17.32 -3.51 -12.79
N PHE A 109 17.07 -3.03 -14.01
CA PHE A 109 16.97 -3.87 -15.21
C PHE A 109 18.05 -3.45 -16.21
N GLY A 110 18.87 -4.40 -16.67
CA GLY A 110 19.97 -4.11 -17.59
C GLY A 110 21.08 -3.21 -17.01
N GLY A 111 21.16 -3.06 -15.69
CA GLY A 111 22.09 -2.17 -15.01
C GLY A 111 21.59 -0.73 -14.83
N GLU A 112 20.41 -0.41 -15.37
CA GLU A 112 19.79 0.93 -15.30
C GLU A 112 18.62 0.95 -14.32
N ARG A 113 18.38 2.13 -13.71
CA ARG A 113 17.29 2.32 -12.75
C ARG A 113 15.93 2.40 -13.44
N VAL A 114 14.93 1.79 -12.82
CA VAL A 114 13.59 1.70 -13.41
C VAL A 114 12.73 2.84 -12.90
N ARG A 115 12.17 3.62 -13.82
CA ARG A 115 11.23 4.70 -13.49
C ARG A 115 9.80 4.27 -13.77
N GLU A 116 8.90 4.57 -12.84
CA GLU A 116 7.47 4.40 -12.97
C GLU A 116 6.80 5.78 -12.96
N SER A 117 5.89 6.03 -13.89
CA SER A 117 5.08 7.25 -13.91
C SER A 117 3.63 6.91 -14.16
N ALA A 118 2.73 7.60 -13.46
CA ALA A 118 1.31 7.32 -13.49
C ALA A 118 0.46 8.58 -13.39
N LEU A 119 -0.72 8.51 -14.01
CA LEU A 119 -1.81 9.46 -13.86
C LEU A 119 -2.98 8.76 -13.19
N THR A 120 -3.65 9.48 -12.31
CA THR A 120 -4.76 8.95 -11.52
C THR A 120 -5.95 9.88 -11.63
N VAL A 121 -7.13 9.31 -11.79
CA VAL A 121 -8.41 10.01 -11.65
C VAL A 121 -9.28 9.25 -10.66
N GLY A 122 -10.11 9.97 -9.92
CA GLY A 122 -10.98 9.40 -8.91
C GLY A 122 -12.32 10.11 -8.83
N PHE A 123 -13.32 9.36 -8.44
CA PHE A 123 -14.68 9.80 -8.22
C PHE A 123 -15.13 9.31 -6.85
N GLY A 124 -15.67 10.21 -6.03
CA GLY A 124 -16.28 9.90 -4.74
C GLY A 124 -17.71 10.40 -4.70
N GLN A 125 -18.60 9.65 -4.06
CA GLN A 125 -20.00 9.99 -3.93
C GLN A 125 -20.53 9.57 -2.57
N ILE A 126 -21.19 10.49 -1.87
CA ILE A 126 -22.01 10.17 -0.71
C ILE A 126 -23.25 9.41 -1.19
N VAL A 127 -23.49 8.20 -0.67
CA VAL A 127 -24.59 7.32 -1.09
C VAL A 127 -25.50 6.99 0.09
N GLY A 128 -26.82 6.96 -0.13
CA GLY A 128 -27.80 6.49 0.88
C GLY A 128 -28.11 7.47 2.02
N ILE A 129 -28.61 6.93 3.13
CA ILE A 129 -28.95 7.67 4.36
C ILE A 129 -27.71 7.66 5.27
N GLY A 130 -27.33 8.82 5.83
CA GLY A 130 -26.15 8.97 6.68
C GLY A 130 -24.93 9.53 5.94
N ALA A 131 -23.74 9.10 6.35
CA ALA A 131 -22.45 9.60 5.82
C ALA A 131 -21.70 8.54 4.96
N SER A 132 -22.42 7.56 4.41
CA SER A 132 -21.85 6.46 3.62
C SER A 132 -21.26 6.98 2.30
N ASN A 133 -20.11 6.45 1.88
CA ASN A 133 -19.40 6.90 0.68
C ASN A 133 -19.02 5.72 -0.23
N LEU A 134 -19.11 5.97 -1.53
CA LEU A 134 -18.53 5.15 -2.59
C LEU A 134 -17.39 5.94 -3.22
N ASP A 135 -16.21 5.34 -3.30
CA ASP A 135 -15.05 5.88 -4.00
C ASP A 135 -14.62 4.92 -5.11
N VAL A 136 -14.32 5.46 -6.28
CA VAL A 136 -13.78 4.74 -7.43
C VAL A 136 -12.55 5.47 -7.92
N SER A 137 -11.46 4.75 -8.15
CA SER A 137 -10.22 5.30 -8.67
C SER A 137 -9.71 4.51 -9.87
N PHE A 138 -9.12 5.22 -10.81
CA PHE A 138 -8.48 4.66 -11.99
C PHE A 138 -7.08 5.27 -12.10
N GLU A 139 -6.06 4.43 -12.11
CA GLU A 139 -4.67 4.83 -12.34
C GLU A 139 -4.15 4.13 -13.59
N ALA A 140 -3.53 4.88 -14.49
CA ALA A 140 -2.84 4.35 -15.65
C ALA A 140 -1.44 4.92 -15.71
N GLY A 141 -0.48 4.07 -16.04
CA GLY A 141 0.91 4.47 -16.03
C GLY A 141 1.78 3.48 -16.80
N LYS A 142 3.07 3.73 -16.71
CA LYS A 142 4.08 2.85 -17.27
C LYS A 142 5.28 2.75 -16.35
N ARG A 143 5.92 1.59 -16.39
CA ARG A 143 7.16 1.28 -15.69
C ARG A 143 8.24 0.94 -16.72
N GLY A 144 9.39 1.56 -16.59
CA GLY A 144 10.52 1.38 -17.51
C GLY A 144 10.43 2.20 -18.80
N SER A 145 11.39 1.97 -19.69
CA SER A 145 11.65 2.63 -20.97
C SER A 145 12.39 1.68 -21.91
N LEU A 146 11.85 1.44 -23.11
CA LEU A 146 12.51 0.58 -24.11
C LEU A 146 13.92 1.08 -24.51
N GLY A 147 14.20 2.37 -24.37
CA GLY A 147 15.49 2.96 -24.69
C GLY A 147 16.55 2.82 -23.59
N ASP A 148 16.14 2.92 -22.32
CA ASP A 148 17.09 3.02 -21.20
C ASP A 148 17.34 1.67 -20.53
N ASN A 149 16.27 0.89 -20.29
CA ASN A 149 16.33 -0.40 -19.58
C ASN A 149 15.73 -1.55 -20.40
N GLY A 150 15.37 -1.31 -21.67
CA GLY A 150 14.92 -2.34 -22.62
C GLY A 150 13.56 -2.95 -22.29
N ILE A 151 12.86 -2.44 -21.27
CA ILE A 151 11.59 -2.95 -20.77
C ILE A 151 10.66 -1.75 -20.57
N GLU A 152 9.48 -1.78 -21.20
CA GLU A 152 8.39 -0.85 -20.92
C GLU A 152 7.12 -1.65 -20.64
N GLU A 153 6.57 -1.49 -19.44
CA GLU A 153 5.39 -2.19 -18.96
C GLU A 153 4.29 -1.17 -18.66
N PRO A 154 3.29 -1.01 -19.55
CA PRO A 154 2.10 -0.23 -19.24
C PRO A 154 1.25 -0.98 -18.21
N PHE A 155 0.60 -0.25 -17.31
CA PHE A 155 -0.31 -0.82 -16.33
C PHE A 155 -1.55 0.04 -16.15
N VAL A 156 -2.60 -0.62 -15.66
CA VAL A 156 -3.85 -0.01 -15.23
C VAL A 156 -4.22 -0.57 -13.86
N ARG A 157 -4.72 0.28 -12.97
CA ARG A 157 -5.25 -0.10 -11.66
C ARG A 157 -6.64 0.49 -11.48
N LEU A 158 -7.55 -0.34 -11.01
CA LEU A 158 -8.91 0.04 -10.63
C LEU A 158 -9.07 -0.14 -9.13
N GLY A 159 -9.52 0.89 -8.44
CA GLY A 159 -9.85 0.87 -7.02
C GLY A 159 -11.33 1.13 -6.79
N ILE A 160 -11.93 0.39 -5.87
CA ILE A 160 -13.31 0.62 -5.40
C ILE A 160 -13.29 0.59 -3.88
N GLY A 161 -13.77 1.65 -3.25
CA GLY A 161 -13.90 1.81 -1.81
C GLY A 161 -15.36 2.03 -1.42
N LEU A 162 -15.77 1.39 -0.34
CA LEU A 162 -17.13 1.51 0.21
C LEU A 162 -17.02 1.75 1.71
N SER A 163 -17.70 2.77 2.21
CA SER A 163 -17.90 3.00 3.64
C SER A 163 -19.39 3.13 3.90
N ALA A 164 -19.89 2.35 4.86
CA ALA A 164 -21.28 2.40 5.30
C ALA A 164 -21.34 2.91 6.75
N PHE A 165 -22.17 3.91 7.01
CA PHE A 165 -22.44 4.42 8.34
C PHE A 165 -23.88 4.10 8.74
N GLU A 166 -24.06 3.46 9.89
CA GLU A 166 -25.35 3.34 10.55
C GLU A 166 -25.47 4.41 11.64
N GLN A 167 -26.54 5.22 11.59
CA GLN A 167 -26.90 6.08 12.72
C GLN A 167 -27.78 5.28 13.68
N TRP A 168 -27.25 4.96 14.86
CA TRP A 168 -28.05 4.39 15.94
C TRP A 168 -28.97 5.47 16.50
N VAL A 169 -30.24 5.43 16.12
CA VAL A 169 -31.28 6.23 16.79
C VAL A 169 -31.71 5.45 18.03
N ALA A 170 -31.30 5.89 19.22
CA ALA A 170 -31.90 5.42 20.46
C ALA A 170 -33.34 5.92 20.50
N ILE A 171 -34.29 5.05 20.16
CA ILE A 171 -35.70 5.29 20.44
C ILE A 171 -35.84 5.20 21.96
N ALA A 172 -36.11 6.33 22.61
CA ALA A 172 -36.45 6.32 24.03
C ALA A 172 -37.69 5.42 24.21
N PRO A 173 -37.68 4.46 25.16
CA PRO A 173 -38.87 3.66 25.43
C PRO A 173 -40.02 4.59 25.80
N ASP A 174 -41.21 4.29 25.27
CA ASP A 174 -42.43 4.98 25.63
C ASP A 174 -42.57 4.95 27.16
N GLN A 175 -42.59 6.12 27.79
CA GLN A 175 -42.93 6.18 29.19
C GLN A 175 -44.41 5.80 29.28
N PRO A 176 -44.79 4.73 30.02
CA PRO A 176 -46.19 4.39 30.17
C PRO A 176 -46.91 5.57 30.83
N GLU A 177 -48.11 5.90 30.32
CA GLU A 177 -48.98 6.99 30.77
C GLU A 177 -49.56 6.76 32.18
N ALA A 178 -48.72 6.48 33.17
CA ALA A 178 -49.13 6.29 34.56
C ALA A 178 -48.69 7.49 35.39
N GLU A 179 -49.31 8.65 35.13
CA GLU A 179 -49.45 9.79 36.07
C GLU A 179 -50.31 10.88 35.39
N ARG A 180 -51.59 10.56 35.19
CA ARG A 180 -52.66 11.55 35.05
C ARG A 180 -53.78 11.14 36.00
N GLU A 181 -53.59 11.49 37.28
CA GLU A 181 -54.69 11.70 38.22
C GLU A 181 -54.76 13.19 38.58
#